data_AF-A0A2V9HR52-F1
#
_entry.id   AF-A0A2V9HR52-F1
#
_cell.length_a   1.000
_cell.length_b   1.000
_cell.length_c   1.000
_cell.angle_alpha   90.00
_cell.angle_beta   90.00
_cell.angle_gamma   90.00
#
_symmetry.space_group_name_H-M   'P 1'
#
loop_
_entity.id
_entity.type
_entity.pdbx_description
1 polymer ?
#
loop_
_entity_poly.entity_id
_entity_poly.type
_entity_poly.pdbx_seq_one_letter_code
_entity_poly.pdbx_strand_id
1 'polypeptide(L)' 'EFTAHHTEKGYQIRGKLFQTGVPRSFVASVPLYAAGAGHGAFLVTVVAAGPETSFQFIAPNLPRKIVVDPQMTLLCTSE' A
#
# COMPACT_ATOMS: atom_id res chain seq x y z
N GLU A 1 -0.42 -8.34 4.57
CA GLU A 1 0.47 -8.25 5.74
C GLU A 1 1.71 -7.43 5.39
N PHE A 2 2.37 -6.82 6.38
CA PHE A 2 3.63 -6.09 6.18
C PHE A 2 4.59 -6.36 7.34
N THR A 3 5.87 -6.19 7.09
CA THR A 3 6.92 -6.22 8.11
C THR A 3 7.54 -4.83 8.26
N ALA A 4 7.99 -4.51 9.47
CA ALA A 4 8.65 -3.26 9.78
C ALA A 4 9.96 -3.52 10.51
N HIS A 5 11.04 -2.87 10.07
CA HIS A 5 12.34 -2.95 10.70
C HIS A 5 12.84 -1.55 11.03
N HIS A 6 13.30 -1.32 12.26
CA HIS A 6 13.86 -0.04 12.66
C HIS A 6 15.24 0.18 12.03
N THR A 7 15.49 1.37 11.51
CA THR A 7 16.75 1.78 10.87
C THR A 7 17.12 3.18 11.35
N GLU A 8 18.34 3.62 11.10
CA GLU A 8 18.78 4.99 11.42
C GLU A 8 17.92 6.08 10.77
N LYS A 9 17.25 5.77 9.65
CA LYS A 9 16.43 6.71 8.87
C LYS A 9 14.93 6.62 9.19
N GLY A 10 14.53 5.79 10.16
CA GLY A 10 13.13 5.49 10.49
C GLY A 10 12.80 4.01 10.33
N TYR A 11 11.56 3.68 10.02
CA TYR A 11 11.09 2.30 9.89
C TYR A 11 11.04 1.88 8.42
N GLN A 12 11.83 0.86 8.08
CA GLN A 12 11.73 0.20 6.78
C GLN A 12 10.52 -0.74 6.75
N ILE A 13 9.53 -0.37 5.95
CA ILE A 13 8.30 -1.12 5.76
C ILE A 13 8.40 -1.94 4.49
N ARG A 14 8.06 -3.24 4.56
CA ARG A 14 7.98 -4.15 3.42
C ARG A 14 6.64 -4.86 3.41
N GLY A 15 6.08 -5.06 2.23
CA GLY A 15 4.82 -5.79 2.11
C GLY A 15 4.52 -6.17 0.68
N LYS A 16 3.33 -6.75 0.49
CA LYS A 16 2.81 -7.18 -0.81
C LYS A 16 1.39 -6.68 -0.97
N LEU A 17 1.08 -6.20 -2.18
CA LEU A 17 -0.26 -5.95 -2.66
C LEU A 17 -0.70 -7.13 -3.52
N PHE A 18 -1.97 -7.51 -3.40
CA PHE A 18 -2.58 -8.56 -4.20
C PHE A 18 -3.73 -7.97 -5.00
N GLN A 19 -3.79 -8.30 -6.30
CA GLN A 19 -4.87 -7.88 -7.19
C GLN A 19 -5.66 -9.12 -7.63
N THR A 20 -6.97 -9.09 -7.42
CA THR A 20 -7.89 -10.17 -7.79
C THR A 20 -9.11 -9.58 -8.50
N GLY A 21 -9.80 -10.39 -9.31
CA GLY A 21 -10.98 -9.93 -10.05
C GLY A 21 -10.68 -8.92 -11.16
N VAL A 22 -9.43 -8.83 -11.60
CA VAL A 22 -8.97 -7.94 -12.67
C VAL A 22 -8.06 -8.70 -13.64
N PRO A 23 -7.93 -8.25 -14.91
CA PRO A 23 -7.02 -8.85 -15.87
C PRO A 23 -5.57 -8.86 -15.36
N ARG A 24 -4.78 -9.87 -15.77
CA ARG A 24 -3.35 -9.95 -15.37
C ARG A 24 -2.51 -8.77 -15.86
N SER A 25 -2.96 -8.10 -16.92
CA SER A 25 -2.35 -6.89 -17.48
C SER A 25 -2.79 -5.61 -16.78
N PHE A 26 -3.72 -5.67 -15.82
CA PHE A 26 -4.21 -4.50 -15.10
C PHE A 26 -3.11 -3.90 -14.23
N VAL A 27 -2.89 -2.59 -14.38
CA VAL A 27 -1.92 -1.80 -13.63
C VAL A 27 -2.65 -0.67 -12.93
N ALA A 28 -2.38 -0.47 -11.64
CA ALA A 28 -3.02 0.57 -10.85
C ALA A 28 -2.05 1.26 -9.90
N SER A 29 -2.21 2.59 -9.75
CA SER A 29 -1.51 3.37 -8.72
C SER A 29 -2.29 3.31 -7.42
N VAL A 30 -1.82 2.51 -6.46
CA VAL A 30 -2.51 2.21 -5.20
C VAL A 30 -1.92 3.06 -4.07
N PRO A 31 -2.66 4.03 -3.51
CA PRO A 31 -2.19 4.80 -2.38
C PRO A 31 -2.35 4.02 -1.06
N LEU A 32 -1.29 4.01 -0.25
CA LEU A 32 -1.23 3.39 1.07
C LEU A 32 -1.22 4.45 2.15
N TYR A 33 -1.98 4.19 3.22
CA TYR A 33 -2.12 5.08 4.36
C TYR A 33 -1.86 4.34 5.67
N ALA A 34 -1.33 5.02 6.67
CA ALA A 34 -1.38 4.56 8.06
C ALA A 34 -2.76 4.86 8.63
N ALA A 35 -3.37 3.88 9.31
CA ALA A 35 -4.62 4.12 10.03
C ALA A 35 -4.41 5.14 11.16
N GLY A 36 -5.32 6.11 11.25
CA GLY A 36 -5.32 7.16 12.28
C GLY A 36 -6.75 7.52 12.68
N ALA A 37 -6.91 8.18 13.83
CA ALA A 37 -8.21 8.70 14.26
C ALA A 37 -8.60 9.88 13.37
N GLY A 38 -9.72 9.79 12.66
CA GLY A 38 -10.22 10.82 11.73
C GLY A 38 -9.70 10.64 10.31
N HIS A 39 -8.44 10.99 10.04
CA HIS A 39 -7.83 10.85 8.73
C HIS A 39 -6.55 10.01 8.80
N GLY A 40 -6.47 8.97 7.97
CA GLY A 40 -5.25 8.18 7.82
C GLY A 40 -4.12 9.02 7.22
N ALA A 41 -2.89 8.81 7.68
CA ALA A 41 -1.73 9.52 7.17
C ALA A 41 -1.22 8.86 5.88
N PHE A 42 -1.06 9.62 4.80
CA PHE A 42 -0.48 9.10 3.56
C PHE A 42 0.93 8.56 3.80
N LEU A 43 1.23 7.40 3.22
CA LEU A 43 2.54 6.76 3.32
C LEU A 43 3.28 6.78 1.99
N VAL A 44 2.68 6.16 0.97
CA VAL A 44 3.30 5.97 -0.34
C VAL A 44 2.23 5.60 -1.37
N THR A 45 2.53 5.81 -2.65
CA THR A 45 1.78 5.20 -3.76
C THR A 45 2.59 4.06 -4.35
N VAL A 46 1.98 2.88 -4.44
CA VAL A 46 2.58 1.69 -5.06
C VAL A 46 1.96 1.48 -6.43
N VAL A 47 2.78 1.28 -7.46
CA VAL A 47 2.28 0.84 -8.77
C VAL A 47 2.12 -0.67 -8.72
N ALA A 48 0.87 -1.13 -8.54
CA ALA A 48 0.53 -2.53 -8.55
C ALA A 48 0.41 -3.02 -10.00
N ALA A 49 1.20 -4.02 -10.36
CA ALA A 49 1.25 -4.60 -11.69
C ALA A 49 1.18 -6.13 -11.58
N GLY A 50 0.03 -6.70 -11.95
CA GLY A 50 -0.22 -8.13 -11.91
C GLY A 50 -0.75 -8.65 -10.55
N PRO A 51 -0.84 -9.98 -10.37
CA PRO A 51 -1.54 -10.57 -9.22
C PRO A 51 -0.90 -10.28 -7.86
N GLU A 52 0.41 -10.04 -7.83
CA GLU A 52 1.17 -9.75 -6.62
C GLU A 52 2.22 -8.68 -6.93
N THR A 53 2.30 -7.64 -6.10
CA THR A 53 3.32 -6.59 -6.19
C THR A 53 3.97 -6.36 -4.83
N SER A 54 5.28 -6.56 -4.76
CA SER A 54 6.07 -6.24 -3.57
C SER A 54 6.37 -4.75 -3.48
N PHE A 55 6.34 -4.19 -2.28
CA PHE A 55 6.73 -2.79 -2.03
C PHE A 55 7.67 -2.66 -0.84
N GLN A 56 8.48 -1.61 -0.86
CA GLN A 56 9.35 -1.20 0.25
C GLN A 56 9.44 0.33 0.31
N PHE A 57 9.31 0.90 1.51
CA PHE A 57 9.54 2.33 1.76
C PHE A 57 10.02 2.59 3.19
N ILE A 58 10.48 3.81 3.48
CA ILE A 58 10.86 4.25 4.82
C ILE A 58 9.75 5.17 5.36
N ALA A 59 9.27 4.90 6.57
CA ALA A 59 8.34 5.75 7.29
C ALA A 59 9.03 6.36 8.53
N PRO A 60 8.78 7.64 8.87
CA PRO A 60 9.35 8.25 10.07
C PRO A 60 8.80 7.61 11.35
N ASN A 61 7.54 7.15 11.32
CA ASN A 61 6.86 6.50 12.44
C ASN A 61 6.43 5.08 12.05
N LEU A 62 6.41 4.15 13.02
CA LEU A 62 5.90 2.80 12.81
C LEU A 62 4.37 2.83 12.63
N PRO A 63 3.83 2.48 11.44
CA PRO A 63 2.39 2.38 11.26
C PRO A 63 1.85 1.18 12.04
N ARG A 64 0.80 1.38 12.85
CA ARG A 64 0.10 0.26 13.53
C ARG A 64 -0.70 -0.60 12.57
N LYS A 65 -1.25 0.02 11.52
CA LYS A 65 -2.04 -0.61 10.47
C LYS A 65 -1.87 0.18 9.17
N ILE A 66 -1.68 -0.54 8.07
CA ILE A 66 -1.71 0.03 6.72
C ILE A 66 -3.08 -0.21 6.12
N VAL A 67 -3.66 0.81 5.52
CA VAL A 67 -4.95 0.78 4.82
C VAL A 67 -4.69 1.09 3.35
N VAL A 68 -5.29 0.28 2.47
CA VAL A 68 -5.21 0.41 1.02
C VAL A 68 -6.38 1.30 0.58
N ASP A 69 -6.07 2.38 -0.14
CA ASP A 69 -7.05 3.27 -0.78
C ASP A 69 -8.37 3.49 0.03
N PRO A 70 -8.29 4.06 1.24
CA PRO A 70 -9.46 4.22 2.11
C PRO A 70 -10.54 5.13 1.51
N GLN A 71 -10.21 5.91 0.49
CA GLN A 71 -11.12 6.82 -0.21
C GLN A 71 -11.76 6.18 -1.46
N MET A 72 -11.47 4.90 -1.76
CA MET A 72 -12.00 4.19 -2.93
C MET A 72 -11.79 4.96 -4.24
N THR A 73 -10.57 5.46 -4.44
CA THR A 73 -10.17 6.23 -5.62
C THR A 73 -9.80 5.35 -6.82
N LEU A 74 -9.56 4.06 -6.60
CA LEU A 74 -9.26 3.09 -7.64
C LEU A 74 -10.52 2.70 -8.44
N LEU A 75 -10.56 3.08 -9.71
CA LEU A 75 -11.60 2.68 -10.65
C LEU A 75 -11.07 1.53 -11.54
N CYS A 76 -11.80 0.43 -11.61
CA CYS A 76 -11.52 -0.66 -12.54
C CYS A 76 -12.83 -1.23 -13.10
N THR A 77 -12.76 -1.74 -14.33
CA THR A 77 -13.84 -2.51 -14.95
C THR A 77 -13.47 -3.98 -14.84
N SER A 78 -14.38 -4.80 -14.28
CA SER A 78 -14.24 -6.26 -14.29
C SER A 78 -14.43 -6.81 -15.71
N GLU A 79 -13.66 -7.84 -16.08
CA GLU A 79 -13.97 -8.69 -17.25
C GLU A 79 -15.12 -9.66 -16.97
#